data_AF-A0A2W4RKZ7-F1
#
_entry.id   AF-A0A2W4RKZ7-F1
#
_cell.length_a   1.000
_cell.length_b   1.000
_cell.length_c   1.000
_cell.angle_alpha   90.00
_cell.angle_beta   90.00
_cell.angle_gamma   90.00
#
_symmetry.space_group_name_H-M   'P 1'
#
loop_
_entity.id
_entity.type
_entity.pdbx_description
1 polymer ?
#
loop_
_entity_poly.entity_id
_entity_poly.type
_entity_poly.pdbx_seq_one_letter_code
_entity_poly.pdbx_strand_id
1 'polypeptide(L)'
;MTQAPDVFVALVDALDGFAAALESGRAEAVLAAGEPLAEAATRLRAEDLPALAARSDARHRLDDIRLRLDRCRALGAVSAELLSLMAPPAYGRRGLQAPALVPPSTLASKV
;
A
#
# COMPACT_ATOMS: atom_id res chain seq x y z
N MET A 1 -8.86 -33.75 6.28
CA MET A 1 -9.43 -32.45 6.70
C MET A 1 -8.27 -31.48 6.80
N THR A 2 -8.11 -30.60 5.82
CA THR A 2 -7.03 -29.60 5.83
C THR A 2 -7.45 -28.50 6.79
N GLN A 3 -6.82 -28.43 7.96
CA GLN A 3 -7.08 -27.38 8.94
C GLN A 3 -6.84 -26.03 8.26
N ALA A 4 -7.82 -25.12 8.34
CA ALA A 4 -7.66 -23.78 7.80
C ALA A 4 -6.41 -23.14 8.43
N PRO A 5 -5.55 -22.49 7.64
CA PRO A 5 -4.36 -21.83 8.17
C PRO A 5 -4.77 -20.76 9.19
N ASP A 6 -3.98 -20.65 10.25
CA ASP A 6 -4.16 -19.63 11.29
C ASP A 6 -4.25 -18.23 10.65
N VAL A 7 -5.23 -17.44 11.09
CA VAL A 7 -5.55 -16.15 10.45
C VAL A 7 -4.40 -15.14 10.53
N PHE A 8 -3.58 -15.20 11.59
CA PHE A 8 -2.40 -14.35 11.69
C PHE A 8 -1.33 -14.79 10.71
N VAL A 9 -1.12 -16.10 10.56
CA VAL A 9 -0.17 -16.65 9.56
C VAL A 9 -0.60 -16.25 8.14
N ALA A 10 -1.88 -16.43 7.81
CA ALA A 10 -2.40 -16.05 6.50
C ALA A 10 -2.19 -14.56 6.18
N LEU A 11 -2.39 -13.67 7.18
CA LEU A 11 -2.17 -12.24 6.99
C LEU A 11 -0.68 -11.89 6.87
N VAL A 12 0.17 -12.53 7.67
CA VAL A 12 1.63 -12.36 7.60
C VAL A 12 2.15 -12.75 6.22
N ASP A 13 1.77 -13.94 5.72
CA ASP A 13 2.21 -14.43 4.42
C ASP A 13 1.74 -13.52 3.28
N ALA A 14 0.49 -13.02 3.36
CA ALA A 14 -0.04 -12.08 2.38
C ALA A 14 0.69 -10.73 2.39
N LEU A 15 1.06 -10.23 3.57
CA LEU A 15 1.84 -8.99 3.70
C LEU A 15 3.28 -9.16 3.18
N ASP A 16 3.92 -10.29 3.47
CA ASP A 16 5.26 -10.58 2.95
C ASP A 16 5.25 -10.75 1.43
N GLY A 17 4.24 -11.42 0.88
CA GLY A 17 4.02 -11.50 -0.57
C GLY A 17 3.79 -10.13 -1.21
N PHE A 18 3.00 -9.27 -0.57
CA PHE A 18 2.76 -7.90 -1.04
C PHE A 18 4.03 -7.04 -0.98
N ALA A 19 4.84 -7.15 0.08
CA ALA A 19 6.12 -6.47 0.18
C ALA A 19 7.08 -6.91 -0.93
N ALA A 20 7.19 -8.22 -1.18
CA ALA A 20 8.02 -8.75 -2.27
C ALA A 20 7.54 -8.26 -3.65
N ALA A 21 6.23 -8.14 -3.84
CA ALA A 21 5.66 -7.57 -5.06
C ALA A 21 6.02 -6.09 -5.23
N LEU A 22 5.94 -5.29 -4.16
CA LEU A 22 6.37 -3.88 -4.17
C LEU A 22 7.86 -3.75 -4.49
N GLU A 23 8.71 -4.57 -3.86
CA GLU A 23 10.16 -4.59 -4.08
C GLU A 23 10.54 -4.97 -5.52
N SER A 24 9.71 -5.78 -6.18
CA SER A 24 9.93 -6.16 -7.58
C SER A 24 9.75 -4.99 -8.56
N GLY A 25 9.04 -3.93 -8.16
CA GLY A 25 8.67 -2.80 -9.03
C GLY A 25 7.69 -3.16 -10.16
N ARG A 26 7.12 -4.38 -10.17
CA ARG A 26 6.20 -4.84 -11.23
C ARG A 26 4.75 -4.59 -10.81
N ALA A 27 4.08 -3.69 -11.54
CA ALA A 27 2.66 -3.37 -11.27
C ALA A 27 1.76 -4.62 -11.27
N GLU A 28 1.96 -5.54 -12.22
CA GLU A 28 1.21 -6.80 -12.29
C GLU A 28 1.37 -7.68 -11.04
N ALA A 29 2.58 -7.74 -10.48
CA ALA A 29 2.84 -8.50 -9.26
C ALA A 29 2.13 -7.86 -8.05
N VAL A 30 2.11 -6.53 -7.97
CA VAL A 30 1.44 -5.79 -6.89
C VAL A 30 -0.08 -5.97 -6.97
N LEU A 31 -0.65 -5.90 -8.18
CA LEU A 31 -2.08 -6.15 -8.39
C LEU A 31 -2.45 -7.59 -8.03
N ALA A 32 -1.66 -8.57 -8.46
CA ALA A 32 -1.88 -9.98 -8.13
C ALA A 32 -1.76 -10.25 -6.61
N ALA A 33 -0.82 -9.59 -5.93
CA ALA A 33 -0.65 -9.72 -4.48
C ALA A 33 -1.75 -9.01 -3.66
N GLY A 34 -2.55 -8.14 -4.28
CA GLY A 34 -3.67 -7.46 -3.62
C GLY A 34 -4.81 -8.41 -3.22
N GLU A 35 -5.12 -9.40 -4.07
CA GLU A 35 -6.23 -10.33 -3.85
C GLU A 35 -5.99 -11.23 -2.60
N PRO A 36 -4.82 -11.89 -2.43
CA PRO A 36 -4.52 -12.64 -1.21
C PRO A 36 -4.57 -11.78 0.07
N LEU A 37 -4.12 -10.53 -0.02
CA LEU A 37 -4.14 -9.61 1.13
C LEU A 37 -5.58 -9.20 1.49
N ALA A 38 -6.43 -8.93 0.50
CA ALA A 38 -7.83 -8.63 0.71
C ALA A 38 -8.59 -9.83 1.31
N GLU A 39 -8.29 -11.04 0.84
CA GLU A 39 -8.86 -12.27 1.37
C GLU A 39 -8.43 -12.50 2.83
N ALA A 40 -7.13 -12.39 3.14
CA ALA A 40 -6.62 -12.54 4.50
C ALA A 40 -7.22 -11.51 5.47
N ALA A 41 -7.35 -10.25 5.04
CA ALA A 41 -7.99 -9.20 5.82
C ALA A 41 -9.49 -9.47 6.03
N THR A 42 -10.18 -10.01 5.03
CA THR A 42 -11.60 -10.39 5.13
C THR A 42 -11.78 -11.55 6.11
N ARG A 43 -10.91 -12.55 6.07
CA ARG A 43 -10.90 -13.64 7.05
C ARG A 43 -10.68 -13.12 8.46
N LEU A 44 -9.70 -12.24 8.68
CA LEU A 44 -9.47 -11.63 9.99
C LEU A 44 -10.70 -10.87 10.51
N ARG A 45 -11.46 -10.21 9.64
CA ARG A 45 -12.71 -9.53 10.01
C ARG A 45 -13.85 -10.48 10.36
N ALA A 46 -13.85 -11.68 9.79
CA ALA A 46 -14.85 -12.70 10.06
C ALA A 46 -14.56 -13.50 11.35
N GLU A 47 -13.34 -13.40 11.88
CA GLU A 47 -12.95 -14.06 13.13
C GLU A 47 -13.52 -13.36 14.37
N ASP A 48 -13.66 -14.14 15.44
CA ASP A 48 -14.02 -13.64 16.76
C ASP A 48 -12.83 -12.88 17.38
N LEU A 49 -12.87 -11.55 17.26
CA LEU A 49 -11.80 -10.66 17.75
C LEU A 49 -11.54 -10.81 19.26
N PRO A 50 -12.55 -10.88 20.15
CA PRO A 50 -12.36 -11.24 21.56
C PRO A 50 -11.62 -12.57 21.75
N ALA A 51 -12.00 -13.63 21.01
CA ALA A 51 -11.33 -14.93 21.13
C ALA A 51 -9.87 -14.87 20.64
N LEU A 52 -9.61 -14.14 19.55
CA LEU A 52 -8.24 -13.88 19.07
C LEU A 52 -7.42 -13.09 20.10
N ALA A 53 -8.01 -12.07 20.73
CA ALA A 53 -7.34 -11.24 21.73
C ALA A 53 -7.04 -12.00 23.04
N ALA A 54 -7.82 -13.04 23.36
CA ALA A 54 -7.59 -13.90 24.51
C ALA A 54 -6.39 -14.85 24.34
N ARG A 55 -5.86 -15.01 23.12
CA ARG A 55 -4.67 -15.83 22.88
C ARG A 55 -3.44 -15.20 23.53
N SER A 56 -2.62 -16.02 24.19
CA SER A 56 -1.38 -15.57 24.83
C SER A 56 -0.37 -14.97 23.85
N ASP A 57 -0.42 -15.38 22.58
CA ASP A 57 0.47 -14.89 21.51
C ASP A 57 -0.09 -13.69 20.73
N ALA A 58 -1.35 -13.30 20.96
CA ALA A 58 -2.05 -12.31 20.13
C ALA A 58 -1.29 -10.99 20.00
N ARG A 59 -0.76 -10.48 21.12
CA ARG A 59 -0.02 -9.22 21.13
C ARG A 59 1.22 -9.27 20.25
N HIS A 60 2.01 -10.33 20.38
CA HIS A 60 3.21 -10.52 19.59
C HIS A 60 2.88 -10.65 18.10
N ARG A 61 1.82 -11.39 17.75
CA ARG A 61 1.33 -11.54 16.37
C ARG A 61 0.89 -10.20 15.78
N LEU A 62 0.15 -9.39 16.54
CA LEU A 62 -0.30 -8.07 16.10
C LEU A 62 0.86 -7.09 15.89
N ASP A 63 1.85 -7.10 16.78
CA ASP A 63 3.07 -6.28 16.63
C ASP A 63 3.84 -6.68 15.35
N ASP A 64 3.93 -7.98 15.07
CA ASP A 64 4.58 -8.54 13.89
C ASP A 64 3.86 -8.19 12.58
N ILE A 65 2.53 -8.21 12.58
CA ILE A 65 1.66 -7.75 11.48
C ILE A 65 1.84 -6.24 11.25
N ARG A 66 1.89 -5.46 12.34
CA ARG A 66 2.08 -4.00 12.27
C ARG A 66 3.41 -3.65 11.63
N LEU A 67 4.49 -4.36 12.00
CA LEU A 67 5.81 -4.16 11.42
C LEU A 67 5.81 -4.38 9.90
N ARG A 68 5.14 -5.44 9.43
CA ARG A 68 5.01 -5.73 7.99
C ARG A 68 4.19 -4.68 7.24
N LEU A 69 3.08 -4.23 7.84
CA LEU A 69 2.29 -3.13 7.28
C LEU A 69 3.13 -1.85 7.14
N ASP A 70 3.95 -1.55 8.13
CA ASP A 70 4.83 -0.37 8.10
C ASP A 70 5.93 -0.51 7.05
N ARG A 71 6.49 -1.71 6.82
CA ARG A 71 7.38 -1.99 5.67
C ARG A 71 6.70 -1.71 4.33
N CYS A 72 5.48 -2.24 4.12
CA CYS A 72 4.73 -2.00 2.89
C CYS A 72 4.44 -0.51 2.66
N ARG A 73 4.11 0.23 3.73
CA ARG A 73 3.92 1.69 3.68
C ARG A 73 5.20 2.42 3.31
N ALA A 74 6.32 2.04 3.91
CA ALA A 74 7.62 2.65 3.60
C ALA A 74 8.01 2.44 2.12
N LEU A 75 7.83 1.23 1.60
CA LEU A 75 8.07 0.92 0.17
C LEU A 75 7.17 1.76 -0.76
N GLY A 76 5.89 1.91 -0.39
CA GLY A 76 4.94 2.76 -1.12
C GLY A 76 5.31 4.24 -1.08
N ALA A 77 5.78 4.75 0.07
CA ALA A 77 6.22 6.13 0.24
C ALA A 77 7.45 6.44 -0.62
N VAL A 78 8.47 5.58 -0.57
CA VAL A 78 9.68 5.70 -1.41
C VAL A 78 9.32 5.68 -2.90
N SER A 79 8.42 4.78 -3.31
CA SER A 79 7.95 4.72 -4.70
C SER A 79 7.24 6.01 -5.13
N ALA A 80 6.43 6.61 -4.24
CA ALA A 80 5.74 7.87 -4.52
C ALA A 80 6.72 9.06 -4.63
N GLU A 81 7.77 9.08 -3.81
CA GLU A 81 8.86 10.08 -3.89
C GLU A 81 9.67 9.93 -5.18
N LEU A 82 10.01 8.70 -5.58
CA LEU A 82 10.69 8.46 -6.85
C LEU A 82 9.83 8.92 -8.04
N LEU A 83 8.52 8.66 -8.01
CA LEU A 83 7.61 9.15 -9.04
C LEU A 83 7.52 10.67 -9.07
N SER A 84 7.55 11.37 -7.92
CA SER A 84 7.52 12.83 -7.90
C SER A 84 8.81 13.46 -8.44
N LEU A 85 9.95 12.79 -8.26
CA LEU A 85 11.24 13.20 -8.82
C LEU A 85 11.36 12.92 -10.33
N MET A 86 10.78 11.81 -10.79
CA MET A 86 10.86 11.39 -12.21
C MET A 86 9.72 11.96 -13.07
N ALA A 87 8.58 12.32 -12.49
CA ALA A 87 7.50 12.94 -13.23
C ALA A 87 7.93 14.34 -13.69
N PRO A 88 7.90 14.64 -15.00
CA PRO A 88 8.01 16.02 -15.46
C PRO A 88 6.94 16.85 -14.74
N PRO A 89 7.18 18.14 -14.45
CA PRO A 89 6.20 19.03 -13.78
C PRO A 89 4.89 19.20 -14.57
N ALA A 90 4.80 18.57 -15.74
CA ALA A 90 3.70 18.65 -16.65
C ALA A 90 2.61 17.61 -16.42
N TYR A 91 2.73 16.56 -15.59
CA TYR A 91 1.65 15.56 -15.44
C TYR A 91 1.14 15.43 -14.00
N GLY A 92 -0.17 15.62 -13.81
CA GLY A 92 -0.84 15.47 -12.52
C GLY A 92 -1.05 14.02 -12.11
N ARG A 93 -1.52 13.79 -10.87
CA ARG A 93 -1.73 12.48 -10.22
C ARG A 93 -2.59 11.44 -10.99
N ARG A 94 -3.24 11.86 -12.09
CA ARG A 94 -4.06 11.03 -12.99
C ARG A 94 -3.42 10.80 -14.37
N GLY A 95 -2.15 11.14 -14.56
CA GLY A 95 -1.47 11.04 -15.87
C GLY A 95 -1.94 12.06 -16.90
N LEU A 96 -2.70 13.08 -16.50
CA LEU A 96 -3.12 14.18 -17.36
C LEU A 96 -2.11 15.30 -17.31
N GLN A 97 -1.82 15.90 -18.46
CA GLN A 97 -0.91 17.03 -18.51
C GLN A 97 -1.53 18.19 -17.71
N ALA A 98 -0.92 18.60 -16.60
CA ALA A 98 -1.31 19.78 -15.87
C ALA A 98 -1.16 20.98 -16.84
N PRO A 99 -2.23 21.76 -17.07
CA PRO A 99 -2.12 22.93 -17.94
C PRO A 99 -1.05 23.83 -17.35
N ALA A 100 -0.05 24.19 -18.16
CA ALA A 100 0.94 25.19 -17.79
C ALA A 100 0.17 26.42 -17.31
N LEU A 101 0.36 26.80 -16.05
CA LEU A 101 -0.09 28.08 -15.53
C LEU A 101 0.61 29.16 -16.36
N VAL A 102 -0.03 29.59 -17.46
CA VAL A 102 0.36 30.77 -18.20
C VAL A 102 0.10 31.93 -17.23
N PRO A 103 1.14 32.61 -16.71
CA PRO A 103 0.90 33.78 -15.88
C PRO A 103 0.12 34.80 -16.71
N PRO A 104 -0.90 35.46 -16.13
CA PRO A 104 -1.68 36.44 -16.86
C PRO A 104 -0.73 37.50 -17.43
N SER A 105 -0.85 37.75 -18.74
CA SER A 105 -0.14 38.84 -19.41
C SER A 105 -0.38 40.12 -18.62
N THR A 106 0.67 40.66 -18.01
CA THR A 106 0.63 41.93 -17.33
C THR A 106 0.20 43.01 -18.32
N LEU A 107 -1.06 43.44 -18.22
CA LEU A 107 -1.50 44.71 -18.77
C LEU A 107 -0.84 45.82 -17.94
N ALA A 108 0.33 46.28 -18.37
CA ALA A 108 0.93 47.52 -17.87
C ALA A 108 1.32 48.41 -19.05
N SER A 109 0.35 49.25 -19.41
CA SER A 109 0.42 50.57 -20.06
C SER A 109 1.54 50.87 -21.07
N LYS A 110 1.13 51.04 -22.33
CA LYS A 110 1.70 52.03 -23.24
C LYS A 110 1.20 53.43 -22.84
N VAL A 111 2.17 54.33 -22.62
CA VAL A 111 2.16 55.81 -22.76
C VAL A 111 1.09 56.59 -22.00
#